data_AF-A0A940HDK2-F1
#
_entry.id   AF-A0A940HDK2-F1
#
_cell.length_a   1.000
_cell.length_b   1.000
_cell.length_c   1.000
_cell.angle_alpha   90.00
_cell.angle_beta   90.00
_cell.angle_gamma   90.00
#
_symmetry.space_group_name_H-M   'P 1'
#
loop_
_entity.id
_entity.type
_entity.pdbx_description
1 polymer ?
#
loop_
_entity_poly.entity_id
_entity_poly.type
_entity_poly.pdbx_seq_one_letter_code
_entity_poly.pdbx_strand_id
1 'polypeptide(L)'
;MHGGAGTRGEHDAHEGSPAAAVRTLAVLLQAGATPLSAWRHLADSGDRRAAAVAARADDGIPLPEAIEAEGGEWRDLAAAWEIATTVGAPIADVLRTIAESLNDAASAADEVRVALAEPAATARLLLWMPLTGLLLGVALGFDTIGVIVGTVPGAACVVVGALLIVAARVWTTRLLDRAQPPPGTPGIRAELVAVALAGGASVERALALVDESLRDRGAEPAGDRVHAVLGLSRAAGVPAGELLRAAAAEQRHDARVNGRLRAARLSTRLLIPLGVCTLPAFLSLGVAPLLLSVLASTPLPV
;
A
#
# COMPACT_ATOMS: atom_id res chain seq x y z
N MET A 1 -4.67 -17.82 21.12
CA MET A 1 -3.82 -16.69 20.67
C MET A 1 -4.24 -16.26 19.25
N HIS A 2 -5.44 -15.70 19.10
CA HIS A 2 -5.98 -15.20 17.83
C HIS A 2 -6.53 -13.79 18.06
N GLY A 3 -5.63 -12.81 18.08
CA GLY A 3 -5.96 -11.39 18.15
C GLY A 3 -4.79 -10.62 17.55
N GLY A 4 -5.04 -9.84 16.50
CA GLY A 4 -3.96 -9.04 15.89
C GLY A 4 -4.17 -8.53 14.47
N ALA A 5 -5.37 -8.63 13.88
CA ALA A 5 -5.62 -8.09 12.52
C ALA A 5 -6.73 -7.03 12.46
N GLY A 6 -7.47 -6.79 13.55
CA GLY A 6 -8.58 -5.82 13.59
C GLY A 6 -8.19 -4.43 14.10
N THR A 7 -7.08 -4.29 14.82
CA THR A 7 -6.76 -3.05 15.56
C THR A 7 -5.91 -2.03 14.80
N ARG A 8 -5.38 -2.38 13.61
CA ARG A 8 -4.67 -1.40 12.75
C ARG A 8 -5.62 -0.48 11.99
N GLY A 9 -6.80 -0.97 11.59
CA GLY A 9 -7.75 -0.20 10.78
C GLY A 9 -8.49 0.91 11.54
N GLU A 10 -8.67 0.78 12.85
CA GLU A 10 -9.33 1.81 13.68
C GLU A 10 -8.34 2.86 14.25
N HIS A 11 -7.04 2.55 14.33
CA HIS A 11 -6.02 3.51 14.80
C HIS A 11 -5.56 4.51 13.71
N ASP A 12 -5.80 4.20 12.43
CA ASP A 12 -5.46 5.05 11.28
C ASP A 12 -6.50 6.16 11.03
N ALA A 13 -7.72 6.04 11.58
CA ALA A 13 -8.82 6.97 11.33
C ALA A 13 -8.65 8.38 11.96
N HIS A 14 -7.55 8.61 12.69
CA HIS A 14 -7.15 9.92 13.23
C HIS A 14 -5.76 10.37 12.73
N GLU A 15 -5.14 9.65 11.80
CA GLU A 15 -3.91 10.13 11.15
C GLU A 15 -4.31 11.03 9.97
N GLY A 16 -4.01 12.32 10.08
CA GLY A 16 -4.19 13.26 8.98
C GLY A 16 -3.47 12.76 7.73
N SER A 17 -4.11 12.90 6.57
CA SER A 17 -3.48 12.57 5.28
C SER A 17 -2.14 13.31 5.15
N PRO A 18 -1.03 12.65 4.78
CA PRO A 18 0.26 13.29 4.57
C PRO A 18 0.18 14.49 3.61
N ALA A 19 -0.63 14.37 2.55
CA ALA A 19 -0.88 15.46 1.62
C ALA A 19 -1.55 16.68 2.29
N ALA A 20 -2.48 16.47 3.22
CA ALA A 20 -3.13 17.54 3.97
C ALA A 20 -2.18 18.23 4.96
N ALA A 21 -1.36 17.44 5.66
CA ALA A 21 -0.29 17.95 6.53
C ALA A 21 0.71 18.81 5.75
N VAL A 22 1.24 18.29 4.64
CA VAL A 22 2.21 19.01 3.78
C VAL A 22 1.59 20.28 3.19
N ARG A 23 0.32 20.25 2.77
CA ARG A 23 -0.40 21.44 2.30
C ARG A 23 -0.52 22.51 3.38
N THR A 24 -0.79 22.10 4.62
CA THR A 24 -0.86 23.01 5.76
C THR A 24 0.51 23.63 6.04
N LEU A 25 1.57 22.84 6.03
CA LEU A 25 2.95 23.34 6.14
C LEU A 25 3.28 24.35 5.03
N ALA A 26 2.90 24.05 3.78
CA ALA A 26 3.09 24.97 2.66
C ALA A 26 2.41 26.32 2.89
N VAL A 27 1.18 26.31 3.42
CA VAL A 27 0.43 27.54 3.75
C VAL A 27 1.10 28.32 4.89
N LEU A 28 1.54 27.64 5.95
CA LEU A 28 2.22 28.29 7.08
C LEU A 28 3.55 28.93 6.65
N LEU A 29 4.36 28.23 5.86
CA LEU A 29 5.61 28.75 5.32
C LEU A 29 5.37 29.92 4.36
N GLN A 30 4.33 29.86 3.53
CA GLN A 30 3.93 30.96 2.65
C GLN A 30 3.53 32.21 3.46
N ALA A 31 2.93 32.02 4.63
CA ALA A 31 2.58 33.10 5.56
C ALA A 31 3.79 33.64 6.35
N GLY A 32 5.00 33.11 6.13
CA GLY A 32 6.23 33.55 6.77
C GLY A 32 6.57 32.83 8.08
N ALA A 33 5.88 31.73 8.42
CA ALA A 33 6.29 30.91 9.55
C ALA A 33 7.68 30.29 9.29
N THR A 34 8.50 30.18 10.34
CA THR A 34 9.75 29.43 10.24
C THR A 34 9.46 27.93 10.13
N PRO A 35 10.34 27.13 9.47
CA PRO A 35 10.19 25.68 9.35
C PRO A 35 9.73 24.97 10.61
N LEU A 36 10.51 25.08 11.70
CA LEU A 36 10.21 24.40 12.95
C LEU A 36 8.92 24.91 13.61
N SER A 37 8.63 26.21 13.48
CA SER A 37 7.36 26.77 13.95
C SER A 37 6.17 26.18 13.19
N ALA A 38 6.25 26.05 11.87
CA ALA A 38 5.17 25.45 11.08
C ALA A 38 4.90 23.99 11.49
N TRP A 39 5.96 23.21 11.75
CA TRP A 39 5.82 21.84 12.27
C TRP A 39 5.20 21.79 13.67
N ARG A 40 5.57 22.72 14.57
CA ARG A 40 4.95 22.83 15.90
C ARG A 40 3.48 23.20 15.85
N HIS A 41 3.09 24.16 15.00
CA HIS A 41 1.67 24.50 14.80
C HIS A 41 0.85 23.30 14.31
N LEU A 42 1.42 22.48 13.44
CA LEU A 42 0.78 21.25 12.98
C LEU A 42 0.73 20.19 14.09
N ALA A 43 1.77 20.05 14.90
CA ALA A 43 1.77 19.18 16.07
C ALA A 43 0.70 19.57 17.11
N ASP A 44 0.56 20.87 17.38
CA ASP A 44 -0.44 21.43 18.30
C ASP A 44 -1.88 21.18 17.82
N SER A 45 -2.07 20.97 16.50
CA SER A 45 -3.37 20.60 15.92
C SER A 45 -3.72 19.12 16.12
N GLY A 46 -2.84 18.32 16.73
CA GLY A 46 -3.04 16.90 17.04
C GLY A 46 -2.37 15.93 16.06
N ASP A 47 -1.57 16.41 15.10
CA ASP A 47 -0.85 15.55 14.17
C ASP A 47 0.34 14.88 14.86
N ARG A 48 0.21 13.56 15.12
CA ARG A 48 1.24 12.75 15.80
C ARG A 48 2.56 12.71 15.05
N ARG A 49 2.54 12.70 13.72
CA ARG A 49 3.76 12.63 12.90
C ARG A 49 4.47 13.96 12.92
N ALA A 50 3.71 15.05 12.82
CA ALA A 50 4.26 16.40 13.00
C ALA A 50 4.88 16.58 14.39
N ALA A 51 4.24 16.06 15.44
CA ALA A 51 4.79 16.07 16.80
C ALA A 51 6.10 15.28 16.90
N ALA A 52 6.18 14.10 16.27
CA ALA A 52 7.41 13.31 16.22
C ALA A 52 8.54 14.01 15.47
N VAL A 53 8.24 14.63 14.31
CA VAL A 53 9.21 15.42 13.54
C VAL A 53 9.71 16.63 14.33
N ALA A 54 8.80 17.38 14.96
CA ALA A 54 9.14 18.53 15.80
C ALA A 54 10.02 18.13 16.98
N ALA A 55 9.69 17.03 17.68
CA ALA A 55 10.48 16.52 18.80
C ALA A 55 11.90 16.13 18.37
N ARG A 56 12.06 15.42 17.25
CA ARG A 56 13.38 15.07 16.70
C ARG A 56 14.19 16.31 16.33
N ALA A 57 13.54 17.31 15.73
CA ALA A 57 14.20 18.56 15.39
C ALA A 57 14.62 19.35 16.64
N ASP A 58 13.83 19.30 17.72
CA ASP A 58 14.18 19.89 19.02
C ASP A 58 15.37 19.20 19.68
N ASP A 59 15.56 17.90 19.42
CA ASP A 59 16.74 17.12 19.82
C ASP A 59 17.99 17.41 18.95
N GLY A 60 17.89 18.34 18.00
CA GLY A 60 18.98 18.78 17.14
C GLY A 60 19.18 17.94 15.87
N ILE A 61 18.26 17.01 15.57
CA ILE A 61 18.28 16.26 14.31
C ILE A 61 17.91 17.22 13.16
N PRO A 62 18.67 17.25 12.05
CA PRO A 62 18.31 18.05 10.88
C PRO A 62 16.90 17.74 10.39
N LEU A 63 16.14 18.78 10.03
CA LEU A 63 14.73 18.63 9.68
C LEU A 63 14.45 17.60 8.56
N PRO A 64 15.26 17.51 7.47
CA PRO A 64 15.07 16.46 6.47
C PRO A 64 15.19 15.03 7.05
N GLU A 65 16.17 14.78 7.92
CA GLU A 65 16.35 13.47 8.58
C GLU A 65 15.20 13.17 9.55
N ALA A 66 14.74 14.19 10.29
CA ALA A 66 13.61 14.07 11.20
C ALA A 66 12.30 13.70 10.47
N ILE A 67 12.08 14.28 9.29
CA ILE A 67 10.96 13.95 8.39
C ILE A 67 11.12 12.53 7.83
N GLU A 68 12.32 12.19 7.36
CA GLU A 68 12.61 10.90 6.74
C GLU A 68 12.35 9.71 7.68
N ALA A 69 12.60 9.90 8.97
CA ALA A 69 12.36 8.89 10.00
C ALA A 69 10.89 8.43 10.10
N GLU A 70 9.91 9.22 9.62
CA GLU A 70 8.50 8.80 9.55
C GLU A 70 8.25 7.74 8.46
N GLY A 71 9.14 7.64 7.47
CA GLY A 71 9.06 6.65 6.40
C GLY A 71 7.89 6.83 5.43
N GLY A 72 7.70 5.85 4.54
CA GLY A 72 6.64 5.90 3.54
C GLY A 72 6.73 7.15 2.65
N GLU A 73 5.60 7.84 2.49
CA GLU A 73 5.45 9.08 1.72
C GLU A 73 6.27 10.26 2.27
N TRP A 74 6.64 10.24 3.55
CA TRP A 74 7.47 11.29 4.16
C TRP A 74 8.92 11.27 3.66
N ARG A 75 9.40 10.15 3.11
CA ARG A 75 10.72 10.10 2.46
C ARG A 75 10.77 10.97 1.21
N ASP A 76 9.68 11.00 0.45
CA ASP A 76 9.55 11.86 -0.74
C ASP A 76 9.52 13.34 -0.34
N LEU A 77 8.84 13.66 0.77
CA LEU A 77 8.85 15.00 1.36
C LEU A 77 10.26 15.40 1.85
N ALA A 78 10.96 14.50 2.56
CA ALA A 78 12.31 14.75 3.04
C ALA A 78 13.28 15.06 1.89
N ALA A 79 13.21 14.29 0.80
CA ALA A 79 14.00 14.53 -0.41
C ALA A 79 13.67 15.89 -1.04
N ALA A 80 12.39 16.23 -1.17
CA ALA A 80 11.99 17.52 -1.70
C ALA A 80 12.44 18.69 -0.81
N TRP A 81 12.37 18.52 0.52
CA TRP A 81 12.82 19.51 1.49
C TRP A 81 14.34 19.72 1.43
N GLU A 82 15.10 18.63 1.45
CA GLU A 82 16.56 18.64 1.34
C GLU A 82 17.00 19.32 0.04
N ILE A 83 16.44 18.91 -1.10
CA ILE A 83 16.79 19.48 -2.41
C ILE A 83 16.42 20.97 -2.45
N ALA A 84 15.21 21.33 -2.03
CA ALA A 84 14.75 22.73 -2.03
C ALA A 84 15.65 23.63 -1.17
N THR A 85 16.01 23.19 0.03
CA THR A 85 16.91 23.94 0.91
C THR A 85 18.34 24.02 0.36
N THR A 86 18.82 22.96 -0.30
CA THR A 86 20.17 22.91 -0.91
C THR A 86 20.31 23.84 -2.11
N VAL A 87 19.28 23.94 -2.95
CA VAL A 87 19.29 24.84 -4.13
C VAL A 87 18.71 26.23 -3.85
N GLY A 88 18.12 26.45 -2.67
CA GLY A 88 17.45 27.71 -2.33
C GLY A 88 16.11 27.91 -3.05
N ALA A 89 15.43 26.83 -3.42
CA ALA A 89 14.11 26.90 -4.07
C ALA A 89 13.03 27.39 -3.08
N PRO A 90 11.97 28.08 -3.56
CA PRO A 90 10.87 28.54 -2.71
C PRO A 90 10.11 27.35 -2.11
N ILE A 91 10.45 27.01 -0.87
CA ILE A 91 10.01 25.74 -0.25
C ILE A 91 8.49 25.61 -0.18
N ALA A 92 7.76 26.71 0.04
CA ALA A 92 6.29 26.68 0.07
C ALA A 92 5.68 26.18 -1.26
N ASP A 93 6.25 26.58 -2.41
CA ASP A 93 5.80 26.12 -3.73
C ASP A 93 6.18 24.67 -4.00
N VAL A 94 7.37 24.26 -3.53
CA VAL A 94 7.81 22.87 -3.57
C VAL A 94 6.86 22.00 -2.76
N LEU A 95 6.56 22.37 -1.51
CA LEU A 95 5.63 21.63 -0.66
C LEU A 95 4.23 21.53 -1.26
N ARG A 96 3.74 22.58 -1.92
CA ARG A 96 2.44 22.53 -2.62
C ARG A 96 2.44 21.49 -3.74
N THR A 97 3.51 21.48 -4.54
CA THR A 97 3.69 20.50 -5.63
C THR A 97 3.75 19.08 -5.07
N ILE A 98 4.52 18.85 -4.01
CA ILE A 98 4.61 17.55 -3.34
C ILE A 98 3.27 17.14 -2.73
N ALA A 99 2.53 18.05 -2.10
CA ALA A 99 1.21 17.77 -1.56
C ALA A 99 0.21 17.33 -2.65
N GLU A 100 0.29 17.92 -3.85
CA GLU A 100 -0.51 17.49 -5.01
C GLU A 100 -0.11 16.09 -5.47
N SER A 101 1.19 15.81 -5.58
CA SER A 101 1.71 14.49 -5.95
C SER A 101 1.35 13.39 -4.96
N LEU A 102 1.43 13.67 -3.65
CA LEU A 102 1.00 12.76 -2.59
C LEU A 102 -0.52 12.54 -2.63
N ASN A 103 -1.31 13.59 -2.82
CA ASN A 103 -2.76 13.48 -2.93
C ASN A 103 -3.19 12.63 -4.14
N ASP A 104 -2.52 12.79 -5.27
CA ASP A 104 -2.72 11.99 -6.48
C ASP A 104 -2.41 10.52 -6.25
N ALA A 105 -1.31 10.22 -5.55
CA ALA A 105 -0.91 8.86 -5.20
C ALA A 105 -1.89 8.21 -4.21
N ALA A 106 -2.30 8.94 -3.16
CA ALA A 106 -3.28 8.48 -2.19
C ALA A 106 -4.64 8.21 -2.84
N SER A 107 -5.13 9.13 -3.69
CA SER A 107 -6.39 8.96 -4.42
C SER A 107 -6.35 7.73 -5.33
N ALA A 108 -5.23 7.48 -6.01
CA ALA A 108 -5.02 6.29 -6.82
C ALA A 108 -5.08 5.00 -5.98
N ALA A 109 -4.46 5.00 -4.81
CA ALA A 109 -4.44 3.86 -3.91
C ALA A 109 -5.83 3.56 -3.34
N ASP A 110 -6.59 4.62 -3.01
CA ASP A 110 -7.96 4.52 -2.51
C ASP A 110 -8.91 3.96 -3.57
N GLU A 111 -8.81 4.41 -4.82
CA GLU A 111 -9.58 3.84 -5.94
C GLU A 111 -9.33 2.34 -6.12
N VAL A 112 -8.06 1.92 -6.05
CA VAL A 112 -7.69 0.49 -6.09
C VAL A 112 -8.28 -0.25 -4.90
N ARG A 113 -8.22 0.32 -3.69
CA ARG A 113 -8.78 -0.29 -2.47
C ARG A 113 -10.30 -0.47 -2.59
N VAL A 114 -11.01 0.55 -3.08
CA VAL A 114 -12.45 0.50 -3.34
C VAL A 114 -12.78 -0.58 -4.37
N ALA A 115 -12.05 -0.62 -5.49
CA ALA A 115 -12.26 -1.62 -6.54
C ALA A 115 -12.01 -3.07 -6.06
N LEU A 116 -11.12 -3.27 -5.08
CA LEU A 116 -10.80 -4.58 -4.52
C LEU A 116 -11.69 -5.00 -3.34
N ALA A 117 -12.40 -4.06 -2.72
CA ALA A 117 -13.24 -4.35 -1.56
C ALA A 117 -14.37 -5.34 -1.89
N GLU A 118 -15.01 -5.18 -3.05
CA GLU A 118 -16.10 -6.04 -3.50
C GLU A 118 -15.64 -7.50 -3.78
N PRO A 119 -14.59 -7.75 -4.59
CA PRO A 119 -14.05 -9.10 -4.77
C PRO A 119 -13.50 -9.72 -3.47
N ALA A 120 -12.91 -8.92 -2.59
CA ALA A 120 -12.37 -9.42 -1.33
C ALA A 120 -13.49 -9.84 -0.36
N ALA A 121 -14.61 -9.11 -0.31
CA ALA A 121 -15.75 -9.42 0.53
C ALA A 121 -16.40 -10.77 0.13
N THR A 122 -16.62 -10.98 -1.17
CA THR A 122 -17.18 -12.23 -1.71
C THR A 122 -16.25 -13.43 -1.47
N ALA A 123 -14.94 -13.27 -1.69
CA ALA A 123 -13.96 -14.30 -1.38
C ALA A 123 -13.95 -14.65 0.13
N ARG A 124 -14.04 -13.65 1.01
CA ARG A 124 -14.07 -13.84 2.46
C ARG A 124 -15.36 -14.56 2.91
N LEU A 125 -16.50 -14.27 2.28
CA LEU A 125 -17.77 -14.97 2.54
C LEU A 125 -17.68 -16.46 2.12
N LEU A 126 -17.17 -16.74 0.92
CA LEU A 126 -17.02 -18.12 0.42
C LEU A 126 -15.98 -18.93 1.23
N LEU A 127 -14.95 -18.28 1.77
CA LEU A 127 -13.98 -18.93 2.66
C LEU A 127 -14.60 -19.40 4.00
N TRP A 128 -15.74 -18.83 4.42
CA TRP A 128 -16.48 -19.28 5.60
C TRP A 128 -17.43 -20.45 5.33
N MET A 129 -17.72 -20.76 4.07
CA MET A 129 -18.65 -21.83 3.68
C MET A 129 -18.26 -23.22 4.25
N PRO A 130 -16.99 -23.66 4.25
CA PRO A 130 -16.61 -24.96 4.82
C PRO A 130 -16.92 -25.06 6.31
N LEU A 131 -16.74 -23.97 7.07
CA LEU A 131 -17.12 -23.94 8.49
C LEU A 131 -18.63 -24.06 8.67
N THR A 132 -19.43 -23.39 7.82
CA THR A 132 -20.89 -23.55 7.88
C THR A 132 -21.34 -24.97 7.54
N GLY A 133 -20.66 -25.65 6.61
CA GLY A 133 -20.93 -27.06 6.31
C GLY A 133 -20.66 -27.99 7.49
N LEU A 134 -19.53 -27.78 8.21
CA LEU A 134 -19.21 -28.52 9.42
C LEU A 134 -20.24 -28.26 10.53
N LEU A 135 -20.62 -26.99 10.74
CA LEU A 135 -21.63 -26.60 11.72
C LEU A 135 -22.99 -27.25 11.42
N LEU A 136 -23.40 -27.27 10.15
CA LEU A 136 -24.65 -27.89 9.73
C LEU A 136 -24.62 -29.42 9.92
N GLY A 137 -23.50 -30.08 9.63
CA GLY A 137 -23.32 -31.52 9.88
C GLY A 137 -23.48 -31.89 11.35
N VAL A 138 -22.92 -31.08 12.26
CA VAL A 138 -23.11 -31.25 13.71
C VAL A 138 -24.56 -30.98 14.11
N ALA A 139 -25.20 -29.93 13.57
CA ALA A 139 -26.58 -29.57 13.89
C ALA A 139 -27.59 -30.64 13.44
N LEU A 140 -27.31 -31.36 12.36
CA LEU A 140 -28.12 -32.49 11.87
C LEU A 140 -27.95 -33.76 12.71
N GLY A 141 -27.09 -33.75 13.74
CA GLY A 141 -26.94 -34.85 14.69
C GLY A 141 -26.05 -36.01 14.22
N PHE A 142 -25.26 -35.82 13.15
CA PHE A 142 -24.24 -36.78 12.76
C PHE A 142 -23.12 -36.81 13.81
N ASP A 143 -22.59 -37.98 14.17
CA ASP A 143 -21.41 -38.11 15.04
C ASP A 143 -20.11 -37.75 14.28
N THR A 144 -20.12 -36.58 13.64
CA THR A 144 -19.00 -36.09 12.83
C THR A 144 -17.78 -35.87 13.71
N ILE A 145 -17.97 -35.40 14.94
CA ILE A 145 -16.90 -35.16 15.91
C ILE A 145 -16.29 -36.48 16.36
N GLY A 146 -17.10 -37.51 16.67
CA GLY A 146 -16.62 -38.84 17.03
C GLY A 146 -15.87 -39.53 15.91
N VAL A 147 -16.32 -39.40 14.65
CA VAL A 147 -15.61 -39.96 13.48
C VAL A 147 -14.30 -39.20 13.20
N ILE A 148 -14.30 -37.87 13.32
CA ILE A 148 -13.10 -37.03 13.13
C ILE A 148 -12.02 -37.35 14.15
N VAL A 149 -12.39 -37.50 15.43
CA VAL A 149 -11.42 -37.73 16.52
C VAL A 149 -11.09 -39.22 16.68
N GLY A 150 -12.04 -40.10 16.38
CA GLY A 150 -11.94 -41.54 16.59
C GLY A 150 -11.36 -42.34 15.43
N THR A 151 -11.25 -41.76 14.22
CA THR A 151 -10.77 -42.50 13.04
C THR A 151 -9.61 -41.80 12.34
N VAL A 152 -8.58 -42.57 11.96
CA VAL A 152 -7.46 -42.10 11.12
C VAL A 152 -7.93 -41.43 9.82
N PRO A 153 -8.88 -41.98 9.04
CA PRO A 153 -9.41 -41.31 7.85
C PRO A 153 -10.14 -39.99 8.16
N GLY A 154 -10.90 -39.91 9.26
CA GLY A 154 -11.55 -38.67 9.69
C GLY A 154 -10.56 -37.57 10.05
N ALA A 155 -9.51 -37.91 10.82
CA ALA A 155 -8.44 -36.98 11.17
C ALA A 155 -7.66 -36.50 9.92
N ALA A 156 -7.37 -37.41 8.97
CA ALA A 156 -6.71 -37.07 7.71
C ALA A 156 -7.54 -36.08 6.87
N CYS A 157 -8.87 -36.27 6.80
CA CYS A 157 -9.78 -35.34 6.12
C CYS A 157 -9.72 -33.93 6.73
N VAL A 158 -9.69 -33.81 8.06
CA VAL A 158 -9.58 -32.51 8.74
C VAL A 158 -8.25 -31.82 8.47
N VAL A 159 -7.14 -32.55 8.54
CA VAL A 159 -5.81 -32.00 8.25
C VAL A 159 -5.75 -31.49 6.82
N VAL A 160 -6.22 -32.28 5.85
CA VAL A 160 -6.25 -31.87 4.42
C VAL A 160 -7.11 -30.63 4.23
N GLY A 161 -8.33 -30.60 4.79
CA GLY A 161 -9.21 -29.45 4.70
C GLY A 161 -8.63 -28.17 5.33
N ALA A 162 -8.01 -28.30 6.51
CA ALA A 162 -7.34 -27.19 7.18
C ALA A 162 -6.17 -26.64 6.36
N LEU A 163 -5.34 -27.52 5.79
CA LEU A 163 -4.23 -27.12 4.92
C LEU A 163 -4.72 -26.41 3.66
N LEU A 164 -5.81 -26.88 3.04
CA LEU A 164 -6.43 -26.22 1.89
C LEU A 164 -6.97 -24.83 2.24
N ILE A 165 -7.60 -24.65 3.40
CA ILE A 165 -8.08 -23.34 3.87
C ILE A 165 -6.92 -22.38 4.11
N VAL A 166 -5.84 -22.85 4.77
CA VAL A 166 -4.64 -22.04 4.99
C VAL A 166 -4.00 -21.67 3.65
N ALA A 167 -3.90 -22.60 2.71
CA ALA A 167 -3.37 -22.35 1.37
C ALA A 167 -4.22 -21.31 0.62
N ALA A 168 -5.55 -21.44 0.66
CA ALA A 168 -6.48 -20.46 0.06
C ALA A 168 -6.26 -19.07 0.65
N ARG A 169 -6.19 -18.96 1.98
CA ARG A 169 -6.01 -17.68 2.68
C ARG A 169 -4.67 -17.03 2.30
N VAL A 170 -3.58 -17.79 2.35
CA VAL A 170 -2.23 -17.30 2.01
C VAL A 170 -2.14 -16.90 0.54
N TRP A 171 -2.78 -17.64 -0.36
CA TRP A 171 -2.81 -17.30 -1.78
C TRP A 171 -3.61 -16.01 -2.02
N THR A 172 -4.81 -15.90 -1.44
CA THR A 172 -5.63 -14.69 -1.55
C THR A 172 -4.91 -13.46 -1.00
N THR A 173 -4.31 -13.53 0.20
CA THR A 173 -3.56 -12.38 0.75
C THR A 173 -2.39 -12.01 -0.15
N ARG A 174 -1.62 -12.98 -0.65
CA ARG A 174 -0.52 -12.70 -1.58
C ARG A 174 -0.96 -12.09 -2.90
N LEU A 175 -2.14 -12.44 -3.42
CA LEU A 175 -2.70 -11.83 -4.62
C LEU A 175 -3.13 -10.38 -4.37
N LEU A 176 -3.74 -10.11 -3.21
CA LEU A 176 -4.13 -8.76 -2.77
C LEU A 176 -2.89 -7.88 -2.56
N ASP A 177 -1.88 -8.38 -1.83
CA ASP A 177 -0.65 -7.65 -1.54
C ASP A 177 0.11 -7.28 -2.83
N ARG A 178 0.15 -8.19 -3.81
CA ARG A 178 0.77 -7.93 -5.13
C ARG A 178 -0.01 -6.94 -6.01
N ALA A 179 -1.29 -6.73 -5.74
CA ALA A 179 -2.10 -5.79 -6.49
C ALA A 179 -2.01 -4.36 -5.92
N GLN A 180 -1.49 -4.20 -4.70
CA GLN A 180 -1.27 -2.88 -4.13
C GLN A 180 -0.21 -2.12 -4.96
N PRO A 181 -0.33 -0.78 -5.05
CA PRO A 181 0.70 0.05 -5.66
C PRO A 181 2.06 -0.18 -4.97
N PRO A 182 3.18 -0.21 -5.72
CA PRO A 182 4.50 -0.20 -5.10
C PRO A 182 4.68 1.07 -4.25
N PRO A 183 5.51 1.02 -3.19
CA PRO A 183 5.78 2.18 -2.36
C PRO A 183 6.47 3.30 -3.15
N GLY A 184 6.20 4.55 -2.77
CA GLY A 184 6.78 5.76 -3.36
C GLY A 184 5.85 6.48 -4.33
N THR A 185 6.14 7.75 -4.59
CA THR A 185 5.33 8.60 -5.45
C THR A 185 5.75 8.51 -6.91
N PRO A 186 4.87 8.07 -7.84
CA PRO A 186 5.20 8.03 -9.27
C PRO A 186 5.58 9.42 -9.78
N GLY A 187 6.67 9.52 -10.54
CA GLY A 187 7.16 10.80 -11.07
C GLY A 187 8.02 11.63 -10.11
N ILE A 188 8.23 11.19 -8.86
CA ILE A 188 8.94 11.99 -7.85
C ILE A 188 10.32 12.45 -8.32
N ARG A 189 11.11 11.59 -8.97
CA ARG A 189 12.42 11.95 -9.51
C ARG A 189 12.34 13.13 -10.49
N ALA A 190 11.38 13.10 -11.41
CA ALA A 190 11.19 14.17 -12.38
C ALA A 190 10.75 15.47 -11.71
N GLU A 191 9.90 15.40 -10.67
CA GLU A 191 9.54 16.57 -9.87
C GLU A 191 10.72 17.15 -9.10
N LEU A 192 11.53 16.32 -8.45
CA LEU A 192 12.71 16.77 -7.70
C LEU A 192 13.74 17.42 -8.63
N VAL A 193 13.96 16.89 -9.84
CA VAL A 193 14.79 17.57 -10.85
C VAL A 193 14.17 18.91 -11.25
N ALA A 194 12.85 18.96 -11.48
CA ALA A 194 12.18 20.22 -11.82
C ALA A 194 12.28 21.26 -10.71
N VAL A 195 12.21 20.84 -9.43
CA VAL A 195 12.42 21.67 -8.24
C VAL A 195 13.86 22.20 -8.20
N ALA A 196 14.85 21.33 -8.38
CA ALA A 196 16.26 21.73 -8.38
C ALA A 196 16.55 22.76 -9.50
N LEU A 197 16.04 22.54 -10.71
CA LEU A 197 16.15 23.48 -11.83
C LEU A 197 15.45 24.81 -11.55
N ALA A 198 14.27 24.79 -10.90
CA ALA A 198 13.55 26.00 -10.51
C ALA A 198 14.31 26.82 -9.46
N GLY A 199 15.10 26.16 -8.60
CA GLY A 199 16.06 26.82 -7.70
C GLY A 199 17.34 27.31 -8.39
N GLY A 200 17.45 27.19 -9.72
CA GLY A 200 18.59 27.69 -10.49
C GLY A 200 19.78 26.74 -10.60
N ALA A 201 19.65 25.48 -10.17
CA ALA A 201 20.70 24.49 -10.40
C ALA A 201 20.88 24.21 -11.91
N SER A 202 22.11 23.91 -12.34
CA SER A 202 22.35 23.36 -13.67
C SER A 202 21.75 21.95 -13.79
N VAL A 203 21.53 21.49 -15.02
CA VAL A 203 20.97 20.14 -15.28
C VAL A 203 21.84 19.05 -14.65
N GLU A 204 23.15 19.14 -14.81
CA GLU A 204 24.11 18.17 -14.27
C GLU A 204 24.10 18.18 -12.73
N ARG A 205 24.05 19.37 -12.11
CA ARG A 205 23.98 19.51 -10.65
C ARG A 205 22.64 19.01 -10.10
N ALA A 206 21.53 19.33 -10.77
CA ALA A 206 20.21 18.87 -10.39
C ALA A 206 20.12 17.34 -10.39
N LEU A 207 20.62 16.69 -11.45
CA LEU A 207 20.68 15.23 -11.55
C LEU A 207 21.56 14.62 -10.44
N ALA A 208 22.75 15.19 -10.20
CA ALA A 208 23.66 14.68 -9.17
C ALA A 208 23.02 14.77 -7.76
N LEU A 209 22.43 15.92 -7.41
CA LEU A 209 21.78 16.13 -6.12
C LEU A 209 20.58 15.19 -5.92
N VAL A 210 19.73 15.05 -6.94
CA VAL A 210 18.55 14.18 -6.85
C VAL A 210 18.97 12.71 -6.77
N ASP A 211 20.01 12.30 -7.49
CA ASP A 211 20.50 10.93 -7.49
C ASP A 211 21.14 10.55 -6.16
N GLU A 212 21.93 11.44 -5.57
CA GLU A 212 22.49 11.26 -4.22
C GLU A 212 21.37 11.14 -3.18
N SER A 213 20.47 12.12 -3.16
CA SER A 213 19.33 12.23 -2.24
C SER A 213 18.36 11.03 -2.34
N LEU A 214 18.20 10.43 -3.53
CA LEU A 214 17.37 9.23 -3.74
C LEU A 214 18.10 7.92 -3.43
N ARG A 215 19.42 7.84 -3.67
CA ARG A 215 20.22 6.64 -3.34
C ARG A 215 20.29 6.41 -1.85
N ASP A 216 20.50 7.47 -1.07
CA ASP A 216 20.55 7.38 0.40
C ASP A 216 19.22 6.88 0.98
N ARG A 217 18.11 7.11 0.25
CA ARG A 217 16.76 6.67 0.62
C ARG A 217 16.34 5.34 0.01
N GLY A 218 17.26 4.64 -0.66
CA GLY A 218 17.04 3.30 -1.22
C GLY A 218 16.14 3.26 -2.46
N ALA A 219 16.00 4.37 -3.19
CA ALA A 219 15.23 4.39 -4.43
C ALA A 219 16.03 3.77 -5.61
N GLU A 220 15.36 2.91 -6.38
CA GLU A 220 15.94 2.29 -7.58
C GLU A 220 16.21 3.35 -8.67
N PRO A 221 17.32 3.24 -9.43
CA PRO A 221 17.69 4.20 -10.47
C PRO A 221 16.74 4.13 -11.68
N ALA A 222 15.71 4.98 -11.69
CA ALA A 222 14.80 5.16 -12.83
C ALA A 222 15.29 6.24 -13.82
N GLY A 223 16.56 6.17 -14.24
CA GLY A 223 17.26 7.25 -14.96
C GLY A 223 16.75 7.55 -16.38
N ASP A 224 16.21 6.58 -17.10
CA ASP A 224 16.02 6.71 -18.56
C ASP A 224 15.00 7.78 -18.99
N ARG A 225 13.88 7.93 -18.27
CA ARG A 225 12.82 8.88 -18.66
C ARG A 225 13.22 10.33 -18.45
N VAL A 226 13.89 10.64 -17.34
CA VAL A 226 14.32 12.02 -17.03
C VAL A 226 15.35 12.48 -18.05
N HIS A 227 16.32 11.61 -18.40
CA HIS A 227 17.30 11.92 -19.44
C HIS A 227 16.65 12.13 -20.82
N ALA A 228 15.65 11.32 -21.18
CA ALA A 228 14.91 11.50 -22.43
C ALA A 228 14.18 12.85 -22.48
N VAL A 229 13.52 13.25 -21.41
CA VAL A 229 12.82 14.55 -21.30
C VAL A 229 13.80 15.72 -21.41
N LEU A 230 14.95 15.64 -20.73
CA LEU A 230 16.01 16.66 -20.81
C LEU A 230 16.62 16.74 -22.21
N GLY A 231 16.81 15.59 -22.88
CA GLY A 231 17.24 15.53 -24.28
C GLY A 231 16.26 16.21 -25.22
N LEU A 232 14.95 15.96 -25.04
CA LEU A 232 13.88 16.61 -25.79
C LEU A 232 13.85 18.12 -25.56
N SER A 233 13.92 18.57 -24.30
CA SER A 233 14.01 19.99 -23.93
C SER A 233 15.17 20.69 -24.66
N ARG A 234 16.36 20.07 -24.65
CA ARG A 234 17.55 20.61 -25.30
C ARG A 234 17.40 20.68 -26.81
N ALA A 235 16.84 19.64 -27.44
CA ALA A 235 16.63 19.59 -28.89
C ALA A 235 15.56 20.60 -29.37
N ALA A 236 14.50 20.80 -28.58
CA ALA A 236 13.39 21.68 -28.91
C ALA A 236 13.56 23.13 -28.40
N GLY A 237 14.52 23.40 -27.51
CA GLY A 237 14.75 24.72 -26.93
C GLY A 237 13.66 25.17 -25.94
N VAL A 238 12.93 24.24 -25.34
CA VAL A 238 11.81 24.53 -24.42
C VAL A 238 12.21 24.34 -22.95
N PRO A 239 11.56 25.03 -21.99
CA PRO A 239 11.90 24.92 -20.57
C PRO A 239 11.79 23.48 -20.03
N ALA A 240 12.91 22.94 -19.53
CA ALA A 240 12.97 21.57 -19.01
C ALA A 240 12.02 21.32 -17.83
N GLY A 241 11.85 22.32 -16.95
CA GLY A 241 11.01 22.18 -15.76
C GLY A 241 9.54 21.90 -16.06
N GLU A 242 8.99 22.46 -17.14
CA GLU A 242 7.59 22.18 -17.54
C GLU A 242 7.44 20.77 -18.09
N LEU A 243 8.37 20.35 -18.97
CA LEU A 243 8.35 18.99 -19.51
C LEU A 243 8.56 17.93 -18.43
N LEU A 244 9.39 18.20 -17.42
CA LEU A 244 9.59 17.30 -16.29
C LEU A 244 8.34 17.16 -15.42
N ARG A 245 7.63 18.28 -15.13
CA ARG A 245 6.34 18.24 -14.42
C ARG A 245 5.27 17.52 -15.23
N ALA A 246 5.22 17.74 -16.54
CA ALA A 246 4.31 17.01 -17.43
C ALA A 246 4.60 15.51 -17.43
N ALA A 247 5.89 15.11 -17.52
CA ALA A 247 6.30 13.72 -17.45
C ALA A 247 6.00 13.09 -16.07
N ALA A 248 6.11 13.85 -14.98
CA ALA A 248 5.71 13.38 -13.65
C ALA A 248 4.19 13.15 -13.57
N ALA A 249 3.39 14.08 -14.09
CA ALA A 249 1.93 13.95 -14.15
C ALA A 249 1.49 12.77 -15.04
N GLU A 250 2.18 12.54 -16.16
CA GLU A 250 1.99 11.37 -17.01
C GLU A 250 2.29 10.07 -16.26
N GLN A 251 3.40 10.01 -15.51
CA GLN A 251 3.72 8.84 -14.69
C GLN A 251 2.67 8.56 -13.60
N ARG A 252 2.13 9.59 -12.97
CA ARG A 252 1.00 9.45 -12.03
C ARG A 252 -0.25 8.95 -12.73
N HIS A 253 -0.54 9.46 -13.93
CA HIS A 253 -1.66 8.98 -14.74
C HIS A 253 -1.50 7.50 -15.12
N ASP A 254 -0.33 7.11 -15.62
CA ASP A 254 0.00 5.72 -15.93
C ASP A 254 -0.12 4.82 -14.70
N ALA A 255 0.38 5.27 -13.54
CA ALA A 255 0.30 4.52 -12.30
C ALA A 255 -1.17 4.29 -11.88
N ARG A 256 -2.03 5.31 -12.01
CA ARG A 256 -3.49 5.21 -11.78
C ARG A 256 -4.13 4.19 -12.71
N VAL A 257 -3.92 4.32 -14.02
CA VAL A 257 -4.50 3.41 -15.03
C VAL A 257 -4.02 1.98 -14.80
N ASN A 258 -2.72 1.78 -14.62
CA ASN A 258 -2.15 0.46 -14.34
C ASN A 258 -2.65 -0.11 -13.00
N GLY A 259 -2.87 0.73 -11.98
CA GLY A 259 -3.49 0.33 -10.72
C GLY A 259 -4.90 -0.23 -10.93
N ARG A 260 -5.76 0.50 -11.64
CA ARG A 260 -7.12 0.06 -11.97
C ARG A 260 -7.12 -1.24 -12.80
N LEU A 261 -6.24 -1.36 -13.80
CA LEU A 261 -6.11 -2.58 -14.60
C LEU A 261 -5.64 -3.79 -13.76
N ARG A 262 -4.70 -3.58 -12.83
CA ARG A 262 -4.27 -4.61 -11.87
C ARG A 262 -5.43 -5.05 -10.98
N ALA A 263 -6.21 -4.10 -10.45
CA ALA A 263 -7.38 -4.39 -9.64
C ALA A 263 -8.44 -5.20 -10.41
N ALA A 264 -8.76 -4.80 -11.65
CA ALA A 264 -9.72 -5.50 -12.50
C ALA A 264 -9.27 -6.95 -12.81
N ARG A 265 -7.99 -7.15 -13.15
CA ARG A 265 -7.42 -8.49 -13.39
C ARG A 265 -7.37 -9.35 -12.13
N LEU A 266 -7.22 -8.73 -10.96
CA LEU A 266 -7.22 -9.44 -9.69
C LEU A 266 -8.60 -10.01 -9.36
N SER A 267 -9.68 -9.28 -9.67
CA SER A 267 -11.06 -9.76 -9.47
C SER A 267 -11.29 -11.14 -10.10
N THR A 268 -10.82 -11.35 -11.35
CA THR A 268 -10.94 -12.65 -12.02
C THR A 268 -9.98 -13.70 -11.45
N ARG A 269 -8.74 -13.31 -11.10
CA ARG A 269 -7.74 -14.22 -10.52
C ARG A 269 -8.10 -14.71 -9.12
N LEU A 270 -8.88 -13.95 -8.35
CA LEU A 270 -9.34 -14.34 -7.01
C LEU A 270 -10.28 -15.56 -7.05
N LEU A 271 -10.91 -15.84 -8.20
CA LEU A 271 -11.76 -17.02 -8.38
C LEU A 271 -10.97 -18.34 -8.41
N ILE A 272 -9.70 -18.31 -8.83
CA ILE A 272 -8.86 -19.51 -8.97
C ILE A 272 -8.53 -20.16 -7.61
N PRO A 273 -7.92 -19.45 -6.63
CA PRO A 273 -7.65 -20.05 -5.32
C PRO A 273 -8.94 -20.45 -4.62
N LEU A 274 -10.02 -19.71 -4.86
CA LEU A 274 -11.31 -20.04 -4.28
C LEU A 274 -11.85 -21.36 -4.85
N GLY A 275 -11.95 -21.51 -6.17
CA GLY A 275 -12.43 -22.74 -6.79
C GLY A 275 -11.54 -23.96 -6.49
N VAL A 276 -10.22 -23.81 -6.59
CA VAL A 276 -9.26 -24.92 -6.44
C VAL A 276 -9.08 -25.34 -4.98
N CYS A 277 -9.22 -24.44 -4.00
CA CYS A 277 -8.99 -24.78 -2.60
C CYS A 277 -10.29 -24.91 -1.79
N THR A 278 -11.30 -24.06 -2.00
CA THR A 278 -12.51 -24.11 -1.15
C THR A 278 -13.46 -25.25 -1.50
N LEU A 279 -13.58 -25.63 -2.77
CA LEU A 279 -14.45 -26.75 -3.17
C LEU A 279 -13.89 -28.09 -2.63
N PRO A 280 -12.59 -28.42 -2.79
CA PRO A 280 -12.03 -29.61 -2.16
C PRO A 280 -11.99 -29.54 -0.62
N ALA A 281 -11.82 -28.34 -0.03
CA ALA A 281 -11.92 -28.16 1.42
C ALA A 281 -13.34 -28.45 1.93
N PHE A 282 -14.38 -27.99 1.23
CA PHE A 282 -15.77 -28.30 1.56
C PHE A 282 -16.07 -29.79 1.44
N LEU A 283 -15.60 -30.44 0.37
CA LEU A 283 -15.77 -31.89 0.19
C LEU A 283 -15.07 -32.68 1.30
N SER A 284 -13.84 -32.30 1.66
CA SER A 284 -13.05 -33.00 2.69
C SER A 284 -13.54 -32.75 4.11
N LEU A 285 -14.00 -31.54 4.44
CA LEU A 285 -14.46 -31.20 5.80
C LEU A 285 -15.94 -31.47 6.03
N GLY A 286 -16.78 -31.31 5.01
CA GLY A 286 -18.23 -31.47 5.13
C GLY A 286 -18.71 -32.83 4.64
N VAL A 287 -18.45 -33.15 3.37
CA VAL A 287 -19.07 -34.31 2.70
C VAL A 287 -18.42 -35.63 3.10
N ALA A 288 -17.09 -35.73 3.12
CA ALA A 288 -16.40 -36.98 3.40
C ALA A 288 -16.67 -37.54 4.81
N PRO A 289 -16.62 -36.75 5.91
CA PRO A 289 -16.93 -37.24 7.25
C PRO A 289 -18.40 -37.66 7.39
N LEU A 290 -19.31 -36.94 6.72
CA LEU A 290 -20.73 -37.28 6.68
C LEU A 290 -20.95 -38.64 6.00
N LEU A 291 -20.33 -38.87 4.84
CA LEU A 291 -20.38 -40.17 4.15
C LEU A 291 -19.79 -41.30 5.00
N LEU A 292 -18.66 -41.06 5.67
CA LEU A 292 -18.06 -42.03 6.60
C LEU A 292 -19.00 -42.37 7.76
N SER A 293 -19.67 -41.37 8.34
CA SER A 293 -20.64 -41.54 9.43
C SER A 293 -21.86 -42.35 8.96
N VAL A 294 -22.40 -42.05 7.76
CA VAL A 294 -23.52 -42.82 7.19
C VAL A 294 -23.11 -44.27 6.93
N LEU A 295 -21.96 -44.50 6.29
CA LEU A 295 -21.45 -45.85 6.01
C LEU A 295 -21.24 -46.66 7.29
N ALA A 296 -20.74 -46.04 8.36
CA ALA A 296 -20.57 -46.69 9.66
C ALA A 296 -21.91 -47.02 10.35
N SER A 297 -22.98 -46.29 10.01
CA SER A 297 -24.31 -46.46 10.60
C SER A 297 -25.20 -47.44 9.84
N THR A 298 -24.88 -47.76 8.58
CA THR A 298 -25.57 -48.81 7.80
C THR A 298 -25.07 -50.20 8.20
N PRO A 299 -25.90 -51.05 8.86
CA PRO A 299 -25.53 -52.43 9.11
C PRO A 299 -25.40 -53.17 7.78
N LEU A 300 -24.24 -53.77 7.52
CA LEU A 300 -24.05 -54.68 6.39
C LEU A 300 -24.99 -55.88 6.58
N PRO A 301 -25.89 -56.19 5.63
CA PRO A 301 -26.61 -57.45 5.66
C PRO A 301 -25.58 -58.56 5.39
N VAL A 302 -25.16 -59.22 6.47
CA VAL A 302 -24.41 -60.48 6.45
C VAL A 302 -25.37 -61.66 6.31
#